data_AF-F0YD75-F1
#
_entry.id   AF-F0YD75-F1
#
_cell.length_a   1.000
_cell.length_b   1.000
_cell.length_c   1.000
_cell.angle_alpha   90.00
_cell.angle_beta   90.00
_cell.angle_gamma   90.00
#
_symmetry.space_group_name_H-M   'P 1'
#
loop_
_entity.id
_entity.type
_entity.pdbx_description
1 polymer ?
#
loop_
_entity_poly.entity_id
_entity_poly.type
_entity_poly.pdbx_seq_one_letter_code
_entity_poly.pdbx_strand_id
1 'polypeptide(L)'
;FVVSILWIGIFSYFMVEWATVVGDTLGIPSVVMGLTFLAAGTSVPDLLSSVIVARQGHGDMAVSSSVGSNIFDVLFGLPVPWLCYAIYHDEPVLVCAGNLAISIMVLIGMICLVVGMINYNKWRMTKSMGNAMFVSYGFFV
;
A
#
# COMPACT_ATOMS: atom_id res chain seq x y z
N PHE A 1 -2.16 23.77 1.06
CA PHE A 1 -1.02 22.83 0.95
C PHE A 1 -0.30 22.64 2.27
N VAL A 2 0.44 23.63 2.80
CA VAL A 2 1.20 23.50 4.07
C VAL A 2 0.31 23.13 5.27
N VAL A 3 -0.85 23.78 5.42
CA VAL A 3 -1.83 23.46 6.48
C VAL A 3 -2.33 22.02 6.37
N SER A 4 -2.54 21.52 5.15
CA SER A 4 -2.96 20.13 4.91
C SER A 4 -1.90 19.13 5.34
N ILE A 5 -0.61 19.42 5.05
CA ILE A 5 0.51 18.58 5.48
C ILE A 5 0.58 18.49 7.00
N LEU A 6 0.42 19.62 7.69
CA LEU A 6 0.41 19.66 9.15
C LEU A 6 -0.72 18.81 9.74
N TRP A 7 -1.95 18.95 9.21
CA TRP A 7 -3.08 18.15 9.66
C TRP A 7 -2.88 16.65 9.41
N ILE A 8 -2.40 16.28 8.21
CA ILE A 8 -2.11 14.89 7.89
C ILE A 8 -1.07 14.32 8.87
N GLY A 9 0.02 15.05 9.15
CA GLY A 9 1.03 14.61 10.10
C GLY A 9 0.49 14.38 11.52
N ILE A 10 -0.33 15.30 12.02
CA ILE A 10 -0.96 15.19 13.35
C ILE A 10 -1.89 13.98 13.39
N PHE A 11 -2.77 13.82 12.40
CA PHE A 11 -3.72 12.71 12.37
C PHE A 11 -3.04 11.36 12.16
N SER A 12 -1.98 11.29 11.35
CA SER A 12 -1.18 10.07 11.16
C SER A 12 -0.56 9.59 12.46
N TYR A 13 -0.06 10.50 13.30
CA TYR A 13 0.48 10.14 14.62
C TYR A 13 -0.58 9.51 15.52
N PHE A 14 -1.73 10.19 15.69
CA PHE A 14 -2.83 9.65 16.51
C PHE A 14 -3.40 8.34 15.97
N MET A 15 -3.47 8.19 14.64
CA MET A 15 -3.95 6.96 14.01
C MET A 15 -3.06 5.76 14.39
N VAL A 16 -1.73 5.91 14.37
CA VAL A 16 -0.79 4.83 14.76
C VAL A 16 -0.93 4.48 16.24
N GLU A 17 -0.99 5.49 17.11
CA GLU A 17 -1.14 5.31 18.56
C GLU A 17 -2.45 4.59 18.90
N TRP A 18 -3.58 5.07 18.37
CA TRP A 18 -4.88 4.46 18.63
C TRP A 18 -4.99 3.05 18.04
N ALA A 19 -4.42 2.79 16.86
CA ALA A 19 -4.39 1.45 16.30
C ALA A 19 -3.58 0.47 17.16
N THR A 20 -2.47 0.93 17.74
CA THR A 20 -1.66 0.12 18.66
C THR A 20 -2.43 -0.18 19.94
N VAL A 21 -3.05 0.82 20.57
CA VAL A 21 -3.87 0.64 21.78
C VAL A 21 -5.02 -0.34 21.53
N VAL A 22 -5.71 -0.21 20.39
CA VAL A 22 -6.77 -1.16 20.02
C VAL A 22 -6.21 -2.56 19.80
N GLY A 23 -5.07 -2.71 19.11
CA GLY A 23 -4.38 -3.97 18.94
C GLY A 23 -4.06 -4.66 20.27
N ASP A 24 -3.48 -3.92 21.21
CA ASP A 24 -3.12 -4.40 22.54
C ASP A 24 -4.35 -4.85 23.35
N THR A 25 -5.46 -4.10 23.27
CA THR A 25 -6.71 -4.49 23.95
C THR A 25 -7.36 -5.75 23.37
N LEU A 26 -7.19 -6.00 22.07
CA LEU A 26 -7.72 -7.16 21.37
C LEU A 26 -6.76 -8.36 21.35
N GLY A 27 -5.54 -8.20 21.89
CA GLY A 27 -4.49 -9.22 21.85
C GLY A 27 -3.93 -9.46 20.43
N ILE A 28 -4.10 -8.51 19.51
CA ILE A 28 -3.60 -8.58 18.14
C ILE A 28 -2.22 -7.91 18.11
N PRO A 29 -1.17 -8.57 17.58
CA PRO A 29 0.15 -7.96 17.47
C PRO A 29 0.12 -6.65 16.68
N SER A 30 0.84 -5.64 17.16
CA SER A 30 0.92 -4.30 16.54
C SER A 30 1.39 -4.37 15.08
N VAL A 31 2.24 -5.35 14.75
CA VAL A 31 2.67 -5.63 13.36
C VAL A 31 1.49 -6.02 12.47
N VAL A 32 0.57 -6.84 12.96
CA VAL A 32 -0.62 -7.26 12.20
C VAL A 32 -1.56 -6.06 12.04
N MET A 33 -1.76 -5.25 13.08
CA MET A 33 -2.53 -4.00 13.00
C MET A 33 -1.94 -3.01 11.98
N GLY A 34 -0.61 -2.89 11.95
CA GLY A 34 0.12 -2.09 10.97
C GLY A 34 -0.11 -2.58 9.52
N LEU A 35 0.09 -3.88 9.29
CA LEU A 35 -0.01 -4.50 7.97
C LEU A 35 -1.45 -4.60 7.43
N THR A 36 -2.46 -4.52 8.28
CA THR A 36 -3.87 -4.70 7.87
C THR A 36 -4.67 -3.42 8.02
N PHE A 37 -4.95 -2.98 9.24
CA PHE A 37 -5.78 -1.82 9.52
C PHE A 37 -5.15 -0.51 9.04
N LEU A 38 -3.87 -0.30 9.35
CA LEU A 38 -3.18 0.92 8.94
C LEU A 38 -2.95 0.96 7.44
N ALA A 39 -2.47 -0.15 6.86
CA ALA A 39 -2.29 -0.28 5.42
C ALA A 39 -3.61 -0.09 4.64
N ALA A 40 -4.71 -0.68 5.10
CA ALA A 40 -6.02 -0.46 4.49
C ALA A 40 -6.47 1.01 4.63
N GLY A 41 -6.24 1.61 5.80
CA GLY A 41 -6.60 3.00 6.08
C GLY A 41 -5.94 4.00 5.12
N THR A 42 -4.68 3.77 4.75
CA THR A 42 -3.96 4.61 3.78
C THR A 42 -4.38 4.36 2.35
N SER A 43 -4.72 3.12 1.97
CA SER A 43 -5.12 2.78 0.60
C SER A 43 -6.58 3.11 0.26
N VAL A 44 -7.48 3.26 1.24
CA VAL A 44 -8.89 3.60 1.00
C VAL A 44 -9.07 4.96 0.30
N PRO A 45 -8.45 6.06 0.76
CA PRO A 45 -8.50 7.34 0.06
C PRO A 45 -7.98 7.27 -1.39
N ASP A 46 -6.89 6.54 -1.62
CA ASP A 46 -6.31 6.36 -2.96
C ASP A 46 -7.23 5.58 -3.89
N LEU A 47 -7.90 4.55 -3.35
CA LEU A 47 -8.92 3.79 -4.06
C LEU A 47 -10.10 4.70 -4.44
N LEU A 48 -10.60 5.52 -3.51
CA LEU A 48 -11.70 6.45 -3.79
C LEU A 48 -11.31 7.45 -4.89
N SER A 49 -10.12 8.05 -4.80
CA SER A 49 -9.59 8.96 -5.81
C SER A 49 -9.50 8.29 -7.19
N SER A 50 -8.92 7.08 -7.23
CA SER A 50 -8.76 6.30 -8.47
C SER A 50 -10.10 5.92 -9.09
N VAL A 51 -11.10 5.56 -8.28
CA VAL A 51 -12.46 5.25 -8.75
C VAL A 51 -13.15 6.48 -9.33
N ILE A 52 -12.99 7.65 -8.71
CA ILE A 52 -13.57 8.90 -9.22
C ILE A 52 -12.99 9.25 -10.59
N VAL A 53 -11.66 9.20 -10.71
CA VAL A 53 -10.94 9.50 -11.97
C VAL A 53 -11.29 8.47 -13.06
N ALA A 54 -11.38 7.19 -12.72
CA ALA A 54 -11.81 6.15 -13.65
C ALA A 54 -13.24 6.38 -14.16
N ARG A 55 -14.18 6.81 -13.28
CA ARG A 55 -15.56 7.13 -13.66
C ARG A 55 -15.69 8.35 -14.56
N GLN A 56 -14.72 9.27 -14.51
CA GLN A 56 -14.64 10.41 -15.41
C GLN A 56 -14.12 10.05 -16.81
N GLY A 57 -13.80 8.76 -17.06
CA GLY A 57 -13.27 8.28 -18.33
C GLY A 57 -11.75 8.26 -18.40
N HIS A 58 -11.05 8.67 -17.33
CA HIS A 58 -9.59 8.70 -17.25
C HIS A 58 -9.02 7.41 -16.62
N GLY A 59 -9.38 6.25 -17.18
CA GLY A 59 -8.94 4.94 -16.68
C GLY A 59 -7.42 4.78 -16.63
N ASP A 60 -6.71 5.29 -17.64
CA ASP A 60 -5.24 5.23 -17.72
C ASP A 60 -4.58 6.00 -16.56
N MET A 61 -5.19 7.11 -16.13
CA MET A 61 -4.73 7.90 -14.98
C MET A 61 -4.99 7.17 -13.65
N ALA A 62 -6.12 6.47 -13.54
CA ALA A 62 -6.42 5.68 -12.35
C ALA A 62 -5.43 4.51 -12.19
N VAL A 63 -5.09 3.83 -13.30
CA VAL A 63 -4.09 2.74 -13.30
C VAL A 63 -2.70 3.27 -12.99
N SER A 64 -2.28 4.37 -13.62
CA SER A 64 -0.96 4.95 -13.38
C SER A 64 -0.80 5.48 -11.96
N SER A 65 -1.84 6.08 -11.37
CA SER A 65 -1.84 6.52 -9.97
C SER A 65 -1.69 5.34 -9.01
N SER A 66 -2.42 4.24 -9.24
CA SER A 66 -2.36 3.06 -8.38
C SER A 66 -1.02 2.33 -8.45
N VAL A 67 -0.41 2.25 -9.64
CA VAL A 67 0.94 1.67 -9.80
C VAL A 67 2.01 2.62 -9.24
N GLY A 68 1.87 3.93 -9.51
CA GLY A 68 2.81 4.96 -9.10
C GLY A 68 2.92 5.13 -7.59
N SER A 69 1.81 5.08 -6.85
CA SER A 69 1.82 5.20 -5.39
C SER A 69 2.59 4.06 -4.74
N ASN A 70 2.36 2.81 -5.16
CA ASN A 70 3.10 1.65 -4.65
C ASN A 70 4.60 1.73 -4.96
N ILE A 71 4.97 2.21 -6.15
CA ILE A 71 6.38 2.44 -6.50
C ILE A 71 6.99 3.52 -5.59
N PHE A 72 6.25 4.61 -5.34
CA PHE A 72 6.69 5.68 -4.46
C PHE A 72 6.86 5.20 -3.01
N ASP A 73 5.95 4.38 -2.49
CA ASP A 73 6.02 3.84 -1.14
C ASP A 73 7.26 2.96 -0.95
N VAL A 74 7.60 2.13 -1.95
CA VAL A 74 8.79 1.28 -1.89
C VAL A 74 10.09 2.09 -2.03
N LEU A 75 10.12 3.09 -2.92
CA LEU A 75 11.35 3.87 -3.20
C LEU A 75 11.60 5.01 -2.21
N PHE A 76 10.54 5.61 -1.67
CA PHE A 76 10.63 6.77 -0.78
C PHE A 76 9.97 6.50 0.57
N GLY A 77 8.78 5.90 0.59
CA GLY A 77 8.02 5.65 1.82
C GLY A 77 8.74 4.77 2.84
N LEU A 78 9.46 3.73 2.40
CA LEU A 78 10.27 2.87 3.27
C LEU A 78 11.68 3.43 3.57
N PRO A 79 12.47 3.86 2.55
CA PRO A 79 13.88 4.19 2.80
C PRO A 79 14.06 5.52 3.54
N VAL A 80 13.17 6.49 3.35
CA VAL A 80 13.31 7.82 3.97
C VAL A 80 13.17 7.74 5.50
N PRO A 81 12.13 7.12 6.08
CA PRO A 81 12.05 6.95 7.53
C PRO A 81 13.20 6.13 8.11
N TRP A 82 13.64 5.07 7.43
CA TRP A 82 14.79 4.27 7.87
C TRP A 82 16.08 5.06 7.86
N LEU A 83 16.32 5.89 6.85
CA LEU A 83 17.48 6.76 6.79
C LEU A 83 17.44 7.81 7.90
N CYS A 84 16.28 8.45 8.13
CA CYS A 84 16.11 9.39 9.23
C CYS A 84 16.36 8.73 10.60
N TYR A 85 15.85 7.51 10.80
CA TYR A 85 16.09 6.74 12.02
C TYR A 85 17.58 6.41 12.20
N ALA A 86 18.23 5.90 11.15
CA ALA A 86 19.64 5.52 11.18
C ALA A 86 20.55 6.72 11.46
N ILE A 87 20.27 7.89 10.89
CA ILE A 87 21.04 9.12 11.16
C ILE A 87 20.84 9.60 12.61
N TYR A 88 19.63 9.47 13.16
CA TYR A 88 19.32 9.97 14.50
C TYR A 88 19.83 9.04 15.62
N HIS A 89 19.74 7.73 15.42
CA HIS A 89 20.15 6.73 16.41
C HIS A 89 21.55 6.15 16.19
N ASP A 90 22.19 6.44 15.05
CA ASP A 90 23.50 5.91 14.64
C ASP A 90 23.56 4.36 14.64
N GLU A 91 22.38 3.73 14.54
CA GLU A 91 22.20 2.28 14.57
C GLU A 91 21.46 1.79 13.32
N PRO A 92 21.86 0.65 12.74
CA PRO A 92 21.15 0.06 11.61
C PRO A 92 19.79 -0.48 12.05
N VAL A 93 18.75 -0.19 11.28
CA VAL A 93 17.42 -0.79 11.48
C VAL A 93 17.49 -2.28 11.13
N LEU A 94 17.39 -3.15 12.13
CA LEU A 94 17.36 -4.59 11.91
C LEU A 94 15.99 -5.02 11.36
N VAL A 95 15.97 -5.44 10.10
CA VAL A 95 14.77 -6.01 9.47
C VAL A 95 14.65 -7.47 9.88
N CYS A 96 13.97 -7.73 11.00
CA CYS A 96 13.63 -9.08 11.45
C CYS A 96 12.59 -9.69 10.51
N ALA A 97 13.03 -10.46 9.51
CA ALA A 97 12.10 -10.99 8.53
C ALA A 97 12.48 -12.41 8.09
N GLY A 98 12.17 -13.39 8.93
CA GLY A 98 12.26 -14.82 8.59
C GLY A 98 11.45 -15.20 7.36
N ASN A 99 10.41 -14.42 7.02
CA ASN A 99 9.55 -14.62 5.85
C ASN A 99 9.70 -13.52 4.77
N LEU A 100 10.72 -12.63 4.84
CA LEU A 100 10.87 -11.52 3.87
C LEU A 100 10.92 -12.02 2.44
N ALA A 101 11.68 -13.10 2.22
CA ALA A 101 11.88 -13.69 0.90
C ALA A 101 10.54 -14.18 0.31
N ILE A 102 9.67 -14.76 1.13
CA ILE A 102 8.33 -15.21 0.71
C ILE A 102 7.47 -13.99 0.36
N SER A 103 7.45 -12.95 1.20
CA SER A 103 6.70 -11.71 0.93
C SER A 103 7.16 -11.02 -0.37
N ILE A 104 8.47 -10.98 -0.62
CA ILE A 104 9.04 -10.41 -1.85
C ILE A 104 8.66 -11.27 -3.07
N MET A 105 8.79 -12.60 -2.98
CA MET A 105 8.38 -13.51 -4.06
C MET A 105 6.91 -13.36 -4.41
N VAL A 106 6.06 -13.27 -3.40
CA VAL A 106 4.63 -13.04 -3.54
C VAL A 106 4.33 -11.70 -4.23
N LEU A 107 4.97 -10.62 -3.80
CA LEU A 107 4.81 -9.29 -4.40
C LEU A 107 5.21 -9.30 -5.88
N ILE A 108 6.36 -9.88 -6.21
CA ILE A 108 6.83 -10.02 -7.59
C ILE A 108 5.84 -10.87 -8.40
N GLY A 109 5.38 -11.98 -7.85
CA GLY A 109 4.37 -12.85 -8.47
C GLY A 109 3.08 -12.09 -8.80
N MET A 110 2.60 -11.26 -7.88
CA MET A 110 1.39 -10.45 -8.07
C MET A 110 1.58 -9.39 -9.16
N ILE A 111 2.73 -8.71 -9.18
CA ILE A 111 3.07 -7.75 -10.24
C ILE A 111 3.09 -8.45 -11.60
N CYS A 112 3.77 -9.60 -11.71
CA CYS A 112 3.82 -10.38 -12.94
C CYS A 112 2.42 -10.83 -13.41
N LEU A 113 1.57 -11.28 -12.49
CA LEU A 113 0.20 -11.67 -12.77
C LEU A 113 -0.63 -10.48 -13.29
N VAL A 114 -0.59 -9.34 -12.59
CA VAL A 114 -1.31 -8.12 -12.97
C VAL A 114 -0.87 -7.61 -14.34
N VAL A 115 0.44 -7.49 -14.57
CA VAL A 115 1.00 -7.07 -15.87
C VAL A 115 0.67 -8.08 -16.97
N GLY A 116 0.72 -9.39 -16.67
CA GLY A 116 0.31 -10.45 -17.58
C GLY A 116 -1.16 -10.34 -18.00
N MET A 117 -2.06 -10.07 -17.06
CA MET A 117 -3.48 -9.86 -17.33
C MET A 117 -3.74 -8.59 -18.18
N ILE A 118 -3.00 -7.50 -17.92
CA ILE A 118 -3.08 -6.28 -18.73
C ILE A 118 -2.62 -6.56 -20.16
N ASN A 119 -1.50 -7.28 -20.32
CA ASN A 119 -0.94 -7.61 -21.61
C ASN A 119 -1.86 -8.54 -22.41
N TYR A 120 -2.46 -9.55 -21.75
CA TYR A 120 -3.44 -10.44 -22.37
C TYR A 120 -4.67 -9.70 -22.91
N ASN A 121 -5.12 -8.66 -22.20
CA ASN A 121 -6.22 -7.80 -22.62
C ASN A 121 -5.80 -6.68 -23.60
N LYS A 122 -4.59 -6.74 -24.17
CA LYS A 122 -4.04 -5.74 -25.11
C LYS A 122 -4.13 -4.30 -24.59
N TRP A 123 -3.87 -4.11 -23.30
CA TRP A 123 -3.90 -2.79 -22.65
C TRP A 123 -5.28 -2.10 -22.72
N ARG A 124 -6.37 -2.88 -22.82
CA ARG A 124 -7.73 -2.36 -22.75
C ARG A 124 -8.38 -2.73 -21.43
N MET A 125 -8.80 -1.72 -20.67
CA MET A 125 -9.58 -1.92 -19.46
C MET A 125 -11.00 -2.40 -19.81
N THR A 126 -11.29 -3.67 -19.55
CA THR A 126 -12.63 -4.26 -19.72
C THR A 126 -13.21 -4.67 -18.36
N LYS A 127 -14.54 -4.74 -18.26
CA LYS A 127 -15.20 -5.24 -17.03
C LYS A 127 -14.77 -6.67 -16.66
N SER A 128 -14.47 -7.50 -17.67
CA SER A 128 -13.97 -8.85 -17.48
C SER A 128 -12.58 -8.87 -16.82
N MET A 129 -11.70 -7.94 -17.20
CA MET A 129 -10.38 -7.78 -16.59
C MET A 129 -10.51 -7.35 -15.12
N GLY A 130 -11.41 -6.41 -14.81
CA GLY A 130 -11.67 -5.99 -13.44
C GLY A 130 -12.12 -7.15 -12.55
N ASN A 131 -13.06 -7.98 -13.03
CA ASN A 131 -13.50 -9.17 -12.30
C ASN A 131 -12.36 -10.18 -12.10
N ALA A 132 -11.52 -10.40 -13.11
CA ALA A 132 -10.35 -11.28 -12.99
C ALA A 132 -9.37 -10.79 -11.91
N MET A 133 -9.16 -9.47 -11.82
CA MET A 133 -8.32 -8.86 -10.78
C MET A 133 -8.89 -9.06 -9.37
N PHE A 134 -10.21 -8.88 -9.19
CA PHE A 134 -10.86 -9.18 -7.91
C PHE A 134 -10.74 -10.64 -7.50
N VAL A 135 -10.89 -11.57 -8.45
CA VAL A 135 -10.70 -13.01 -8.20
C VAL A 135 -9.25 -13.30 -7.81
N SER A 136 -8.26 -12.75 -8.51
CA SER A 136 -6.86 -12.94 -8.14
C SER A 136 -6.52 -12.39 -6.75
N TYR A 137 -7.14 -11.27 -6.36
CA TYR A 137 -7.00 -10.73 -5.01
C TYR A 137 -7.62 -11.65 -3.95
N GLY A 138 -8.78 -12.24 -4.23
CA GLY A 138 -9.41 -13.21 -3.33
C GLY A 138 -8.67 -14.54 -3.17
N PHE A 139 -7.84 -14.94 -4.14
CA PHE A 139 -6.92 -16.07 -3.98
C PHE A 139 -5.67 -15.72 -3.18
N PHE A 140 -5.34 -14.43 -3.13
CA PHE A 140 -4.12 -13.94 -2.50
C PHE A 140 -4.29 -13.70 -0.99
N VAL A 141 -5.46 -13.20 -0.59
CA VAL A 141 -5.89 -13.04 0.81
C VAL A 141 -6.24 -14.40 1.42
#